data_AF-A0A957L037-F1
#
_entry.id   AF-A0A957L037-F1
#
_cell.length_a   1.000
_cell.length_b   1.000
_cell.length_c   1.000
_cell.angle_alpha   90.00
_cell.angle_beta   90.00
_cell.angle_gamma   90.00
#
_symmetry.space_group_name_H-M   'P 1'
#
loop_
_entity.id
_entity.type
_entity.pdbx_description
1 polymer ?
#
loop_
_entity_poly.entity_id
_entity_poly.type
_entity_poly.pdbx_seq_one_letter_code
_entity_poly.pdbx_strand_id
1 'polypeptide(L)'
;MSNTARIQSSFPLAMGHIQLERAATAPLHQQLYDQIRAAILSQRLEPGSQLPATRRLAATLGVSRNTVMNAIDQLHAEGYLESKVGAGTFVSSQLPEELLEARNAPVPDAAPAALPTRTLSQRGQRLNQARRFRPVPPAPTAEPIHFDPGVAAADAFPFATWARLQRRFCRDIAGGLPESYLAPAGYQPLRESIATFLKASRAIDCAAEQIIITNGSQQALYLAAQVLLDPGDEALVEEPGYNGATMAIRASSGRIIPLPVDDEGMSIQLAGPKAPGARVAFVTPSHQFPLGITMSLRRRLEILTWAEQTDGWIVEDDYDSLYRYEGQPLAALQGLDTNQRVLYVGTFSKVMFPGLRLGYIVVP
;
A
#
# COMPACT_ATOMS: atom_id res chain seq x y z
N MET A 1 -10.19 52.51 57.87
CA MET A 1 -10.65 51.10 57.95
C MET A 1 -11.48 50.78 56.71
N SER A 2 -10.94 49.85 55.93
CA SER A 2 -11.46 49.10 54.79
C SER A 2 -12.39 49.75 53.75
N ASN A 3 -11.71 50.21 52.70
CA ASN A 3 -12.17 50.35 51.32
C ASN A 3 -12.60 48.98 50.77
N THR A 4 -13.89 48.79 50.45
CA THR A 4 -14.37 47.60 49.72
C THR A 4 -14.83 48.04 48.34
N ALA A 5 -13.84 48.19 47.45
CA ALA A 5 -14.09 48.33 46.02
C ALA A 5 -14.77 47.05 45.52
N ARG A 6 -16.09 47.11 45.29
CA ARG A 6 -16.77 46.11 44.45
C ARG A 6 -16.22 46.27 43.04
N ILE A 7 -15.38 45.33 42.63
CA ILE A 7 -15.04 45.11 41.22
C ILE A 7 -16.33 44.70 40.52
N GLN A 8 -17.05 45.68 39.96
CA GLN A 8 -18.00 45.42 38.88
C GLN A 8 -17.17 44.98 37.68
N SER A 9 -16.96 43.67 37.51
CA SER A 9 -16.46 43.15 36.24
C SER A 9 -17.55 43.34 35.20
N SER A 10 -17.37 44.39 34.41
CA SER A 10 -18.12 44.71 33.21
C SER A 10 -18.25 43.44 32.36
N PHE A 11 -19.48 43.11 31.97
CA PHE A 11 -19.67 42.19 30.86
C PHE A 11 -18.98 42.87 29.66
N PRO A 12 -18.04 42.22 28.95
CA PRO A 12 -17.42 42.85 27.80
C PRO A 12 -18.53 43.31 26.85
N LEU A 13 -18.58 44.59 26.49
CA LEU A 13 -19.55 45.14 25.52
C LEU A 13 -19.61 44.29 24.24
N ALA A 14 -18.48 43.66 23.89
CA ALA A 14 -18.31 42.73 22.77
C ALA A 14 -19.16 41.43 22.84
N MET A 15 -19.57 40.98 24.03
CA MET A 15 -20.41 39.78 24.21
C MET A 15 -21.92 40.08 24.14
N GLY A 16 -22.31 41.37 24.09
CA GLY A 16 -23.71 41.80 24.04
C GLY A 16 -24.43 41.51 22.71
N HIS A 17 -23.70 41.06 21.68
CA HIS A 17 -24.22 40.77 20.34
C HIS A 17 -24.39 39.28 20.05
N ILE A 18 -24.17 38.40 21.04
CA ILE A 18 -24.41 36.97 20.84
C ILE A 18 -25.92 36.70 20.87
N GLN A 19 -26.48 36.27 19.73
CA GLN A 19 -27.90 35.96 19.57
C GLN A 19 -28.05 34.48 19.25
N LEU A 20 -28.79 33.75 20.08
CA LEU A 20 -29.02 32.32 19.89
C LEU A 20 -30.45 32.06 19.42
N GLU A 21 -30.58 31.38 18.29
CA GLU A 21 -31.86 31.07 17.67
C GLU A 21 -32.28 29.63 18.00
N ARG A 22 -33.34 29.48 18.80
CA ARG A 22 -33.84 28.15 19.21
C ARG A 22 -34.57 27.41 18.09
N ALA A 23 -35.06 28.13 17.08
CA ALA A 23 -35.77 27.58 15.94
C ALA A 23 -34.84 27.22 14.77
N ALA A 24 -33.55 27.57 14.85
CA ALA A 24 -32.58 27.22 13.82
C ALA A 24 -32.23 25.72 13.86
N THR A 25 -31.79 25.18 12.73
CA THR A 25 -31.37 23.79 12.58
C THR A 25 -30.06 23.47 13.32
N ALA A 26 -29.20 24.48 13.54
CA ALA A 26 -27.94 24.34 14.25
C ALA A 26 -28.16 24.27 15.77
N PRO A 27 -27.50 23.35 16.50
CA PRO A 27 -27.57 23.31 17.96
C PRO A 27 -27.05 24.60 18.61
N LEU A 28 -27.64 24.99 19.75
CA LEU A 28 -27.29 26.24 20.45
C LEU A 28 -25.82 26.34 20.87
N HIS A 29 -25.15 25.21 21.15
CA HIS A 29 -23.72 25.21 21.49
C HIS A 29 -22.85 25.51 20.27
N GLN A 30 -23.23 25.03 19.08
CA GLN A 30 -22.54 25.31 17.82
C GLN A 30 -22.69 26.79 17.47
N GLN A 31 -23.91 27.33 17.57
CA GLN A 31 -24.17 28.75 17.34
C GLN A 31 -23.34 29.64 18.28
N LEU A 32 -23.21 29.24 19.55
CA LEU A 32 -22.40 29.95 20.53
C LEU A 32 -20.90 29.86 20.21
N TYR A 33 -20.42 28.66 19.84
CA TYR A 33 -19.04 28.45 19.38
C TYR A 33 -18.73 29.34 18.18
N ASP A 34 -19.57 29.33 17.13
CA ASP A 34 -19.34 30.07 15.89
C ASP A 34 -19.28 31.58 16.13
N GLN A 35 -20.17 32.09 17.00
CA GLN A 35 -20.24 33.51 17.31
C GLN A 35 -19.08 33.98 18.20
N ILE A 36 -18.63 33.16 19.15
CA ILE A 36 -17.45 33.49 19.96
C ILE A 36 -16.19 33.41 19.08
N ARG A 37 -16.05 32.36 18.25
CA ARG A 37 -14.95 32.24 17.27
C ARG A 37 -14.90 33.44 16.34
N ALA A 38 -16.04 33.83 15.76
CA ALA A 38 -16.12 35.01 14.91
C ALA A 38 -15.77 36.31 15.66
N ALA A 39 -16.15 36.43 16.94
CA ALA A 39 -15.80 37.59 17.75
C ALA A 39 -14.29 37.67 18.06
N ILE A 40 -13.64 36.52 18.28
CA ILE A 40 -12.19 36.42 18.45
C ILE A 40 -11.48 36.80 17.13
N LEU A 41 -11.88 36.20 16.01
CA LEU A 41 -11.27 36.45 14.69
C LEU A 41 -11.48 37.88 14.17
N SER A 42 -12.61 38.50 14.50
CA SER A 42 -12.87 39.91 14.17
C SER A 42 -12.25 40.90 15.17
N GLN A 43 -11.41 40.43 16.11
CA GLN A 43 -10.77 41.21 17.18
C GLN A 43 -11.75 41.96 18.10
N ARG A 44 -13.04 41.60 18.10
CA ARG A 44 -14.02 42.11 19.07
C ARG A 44 -13.76 41.55 20.46
N LEU A 45 -13.23 40.33 20.54
CA LEU A 45 -12.65 39.74 21.73
C LEU A 45 -11.14 39.69 21.54
N GLU A 46 -10.43 40.66 22.12
CA GLU A 46 -8.99 40.78 21.96
C GLU A 46 -8.24 39.58 22.57
N PRO A 47 -7.10 39.16 22.00
CA PRO A 47 -6.20 38.19 22.61
C PRO A 47 -5.87 38.53 24.07
N GLY A 48 -5.95 37.53 24.96
CA GLY A 48 -5.75 37.71 26.39
C GLY A 48 -6.94 38.30 27.17
N SER A 49 -8.04 38.67 26.50
CA SER A 49 -9.27 39.10 27.17
C SER A 49 -9.95 37.94 27.92
N GLN A 50 -10.55 38.23 29.08
CA GLN A 50 -11.21 37.23 29.92
C GLN A 50 -12.67 37.04 29.50
N LEU A 51 -13.09 35.79 29.29
CA LEU A 51 -14.50 35.46 29.08
C LEU A 51 -15.26 35.45 30.42
N PRO A 52 -16.57 35.80 30.43
CA PRO A 52 -17.40 35.62 31.61
C PRO A 52 -17.43 34.17 32.06
N ALA A 53 -17.49 33.94 33.37
CA ALA A 53 -17.63 32.59 33.92
C ALA A 53 -18.84 31.87 33.31
N THR A 54 -18.70 30.57 33.02
CA THR A 54 -19.70 29.77 32.28
C THR A 54 -21.11 29.85 32.86
N ARG A 55 -21.23 29.97 34.20
CA ARG A 55 -22.52 30.17 34.90
C ARG A 55 -23.17 31.52 34.58
N ARG A 56 -22.38 32.60 34.54
CA ARG A 56 -22.86 33.96 34.22
C ARG A 56 -23.22 34.06 32.74
N LEU A 57 -22.41 33.46 31.87
CA LEU A 57 -22.67 33.43 30.43
C LEU A 57 -23.96 32.65 30.12
N ALA A 58 -24.16 31.49 30.74
CA ALA A 58 -25.40 30.71 30.61
C ALA A 58 -26.64 31.48 31.09
N ALA A 59 -26.56 32.14 32.24
CA ALA A 59 -27.67 32.93 32.79
C ALA A 59 -28.02 34.14 31.89
N THR A 60 -27.02 34.80 31.32
CA THR A 60 -27.21 35.98 30.45
C THR A 60 -27.84 35.59 29.12
N LEU A 61 -27.44 34.45 28.55
CA LEU A 61 -27.96 33.93 27.28
C LEU A 61 -29.25 33.12 27.43
N GLY A 62 -29.71 32.88 28.67
CA GLY A 62 -30.92 32.10 28.94
C GLY A 62 -30.82 30.62 28.53
N VAL A 63 -29.60 30.06 28.46
CA VAL A 63 -29.34 28.66 28.05
C VAL A 63 -28.79 27.81 29.20
N SER A 64 -28.74 26.49 29.01
CA SER A 64 -28.15 25.60 30.00
C SER A 64 -26.63 25.80 30.11
N ARG A 65 -26.08 25.60 31.30
CA ARG A 65 -24.63 25.64 31.53
C ARG A 65 -23.87 24.66 30.62
N ASN A 66 -24.43 23.48 30.36
CA ASN A 66 -23.81 22.47 29.49
C ASN A 66 -23.65 22.97 28.04
N THR A 67 -24.62 23.76 27.53
CA THR A 67 -24.52 24.35 26.18
C THR A 67 -23.30 25.29 26.08
N VAL A 68 -23.07 26.07 27.13
CA VAL A 68 -21.93 26.99 27.23
C VAL A 68 -20.61 26.24 27.43
N MET A 69 -20.60 25.21 28.27
CA MET A 69 -19.39 24.39 28.47
C MET A 69 -18.98 23.69 27.18
N ASN A 70 -19.91 23.07 26.44
CA ASN A 70 -19.59 22.42 25.16
C ASN A 70 -18.98 23.38 24.14
N ALA A 71 -19.48 24.61 24.04
CA ALA A 71 -18.92 25.63 23.14
C ALA A 71 -17.51 26.06 23.57
N ILE A 72 -17.29 26.28 24.88
CA ILE A 72 -15.98 26.67 25.42
C ILE A 72 -14.97 25.53 25.34
N ASP A 73 -15.39 24.29 25.60
CA ASP A 73 -14.53 23.11 25.51
C ASP A 73 -14.06 22.90 24.07
N GLN A 74 -14.94 23.13 23.08
CA GLN A 74 -14.57 23.09 21.66
C GLN A 74 -13.58 24.21 21.30
N LEU A 75 -13.83 25.44 21.75
CA LEU A 75 -12.90 26.57 21.54
C LEU A 75 -11.54 26.36 22.23
N HIS A 76 -11.51 25.64 23.35
CA HIS A 76 -10.26 25.21 23.99
C HIS A 76 -9.54 24.13 23.18
N ALA A 77 -10.27 23.10 22.72
CA ALA A 77 -9.72 22.01 21.94
C ALA A 77 -9.07 22.50 20.64
N GLU A 78 -9.62 23.56 20.05
CA GLU A 78 -9.12 24.17 18.82
C GLU A 78 -8.10 25.31 19.04
N GLY A 79 -7.85 25.72 20.29
CA GLY A 79 -6.82 26.70 20.63
C GLY A 79 -7.25 28.17 20.57
N TYR A 80 -8.55 28.48 20.45
CA TYR A 80 -9.05 29.86 20.54
C TYR A 80 -9.07 30.40 21.96
N LEU A 81 -9.16 29.51 22.96
CA LEU A 81 -9.22 29.86 24.36
C LEU A 81 -8.14 29.14 25.17
N GLU A 82 -7.67 29.78 26.24
CA GLU A 82 -6.74 29.22 27.22
C GLU A 82 -7.32 29.36 28.64
N SER A 83 -7.16 28.32 29.46
CA SER A 83 -7.63 28.34 30.84
C SER A 83 -6.45 28.59 31.79
N LYS A 84 -6.57 29.61 32.66
CA LYS A 84 -5.58 29.88 33.73
C LYS A 84 -6.16 29.47 35.08
N VAL A 85 -5.43 28.61 35.80
CA VAL A 85 -5.84 28.07 37.11
C VAL A 85 -6.17 29.21 38.08
N GLY A 86 -7.40 29.20 38.62
CA GLY A 86 -7.89 30.23 39.54
C GLY A 86 -8.25 31.58 38.91
N ALA A 87 -7.94 31.81 37.63
CA ALA A 87 -8.13 33.07 36.94
C ALA A 87 -9.19 33.02 35.83
N GLY A 88 -9.64 31.84 35.37
CA GLY A 88 -10.74 31.69 34.42
C GLY A 88 -10.30 31.42 32.98
N THR A 89 -11.20 31.63 32.02
CA THR A 89 -11.00 31.38 30.59
C THR A 89 -10.67 32.67 29.87
N PHE A 90 -9.61 32.66 29.04
CA PHE A 90 -9.11 33.81 28.31
C PHE A 90 -9.01 33.48 26.82
N VAL A 91 -9.12 34.48 25.95
CA VAL A 91 -8.78 34.32 24.53
C VAL A 91 -7.29 34.04 24.39
N SER A 92 -6.92 33.05 23.58
CA SER A 92 -5.52 32.69 23.36
C SER A 92 -4.71 33.87 22.82
N SER A 93 -3.45 33.96 23.21
CA SER A 93 -2.52 34.98 22.74
C SER A 93 -2.00 34.73 21.31
N GLN A 94 -2.16 33.50 20.80
CA GLN A 94 -1.76 33.10 19.46
C GLN A 94 -2.91 32.32 18.81
N LEU A 95 -3.60 32.95 17.87
CA LEU A 95 -4.77 32.32 17.26
C LEU A 95 -4.34 31.27 16.21
N PRO A 96 -5.05 30.14 16.07
CA PRO A 96 -4.75 29.14 15.05
C PRO A 96 -4.68 29.72 13.63
N GLU A 97 -5.56 30.66 13.30
CA GLU A 97 -5.59 31.37 12.03
C GLU A 97 -4.34 32.21 11.81
N GLU A 98 -3.83 32.90 12.82
CA GLU A 98 -2.59 33.69 12.70
C GLU A 98 -1.38 32.77 12.43
N LEU A 99 -1.35 31.59 13.06
CA LEU A 99 -0.31 30.58 12.81
C LEU A 99 -0.42 29.95 11.41
N LEU A 100 -1.65 29.76 10.92
CA LEU A 100 -1.92 29.24 9.56
C LEU A 100 -1.69 30.31 8.48
N GLU A 101 -2.02 31.56 8.75
CA GLU A 101 -1.78 32.71 7.88
C GLU A 101 -0.31 33.08 7.84
N ALA A 102 0.44 33.00 8.94
CA ALA A 102 1.89 33.12 8.93
C ALA A 102 2.57 32.06 8.05
N ARG A 103 1.97 30.87 7.92
CA ARG A 103 2.40 29.83 6.97
C ARG A 103 1.96 30.11 5.52
N ASN A 104 0.83 30.80 5.33
CA ASN A 104 0.24 31.11 4.03
C ASN A 104 0.57 32.54 3.54
N ALA A 105 1.38 33.29 4.29
CA ALA A 105 1.81 34.63 3.91
C ALA A 105 2.39 34.57 2.49
N PRO A 106 1.97 35.47 1.58
CA PRO A 106 2.46 35.46 0.21
C PRO A 106 3.98 35.60 0.25
N VAL A 107 4.66 34.52 -0.10
CA VAL A 107 6.08 34.55 -0.41
C VAL A 107 6.23 35.54 -1.56
N PRO A 108 7.04 36.61 -1.43
CA PRO A 108 7.15 37.64 -2.45
C PRO A 108 7.56 37.01 -3.79
N ASP A 109 6.64 37.05 -4.76
CA ASP A 109 6.72 36.76 -6.21
C ASP A 109 7.95 36.02 -6.76
N ALA A 110 8.41 35.00 -6.03
CA ALA A 110 9.31 33.99 -6.55
C ALA A 110 8.40 32.96 -7.23
N ALA A 111 8.54 32.83 -8.56
CA ALA A 111 7.97 31.75 -9.36
C ALA A 111 7.84 30.48 -8.52
N PRO A 112 6.69 29.77 -8.52
CA PRO A 112 6.30 28.79 -7.50
C PRO A 112 7.53 27.99 -7.10
N ALA A 113 8.11 28.34 -5.96
CA ALA A 113 9.36 27.75 -5.53
C ALA A 113 9.07 26.26 -5.47
N ALA A 114 9.64 25.50 -6.41
CA ALA A 114 9.39 24.08 -6.52
C ALA A 114 9.50 23.53 -5.09
N LEU A 115 8.44 22.87 -4.60
CA LEU A 115 8.44 22.23 -3.29
C LEU A 115 9.83 21.63 -3.09
N PRO A 116 10.56 21.95 -2.02
CA PRO A 116 11.96 21.56 -1.88
C PRO A 116 12.05 20.10 -2.27
N THR A 117 12.70 19.84 -3.40
CA THR A 117 12.60 18.55 -4.07
C THR A 117 13.25 17.56 -3.12
N ARG A 118 12.44 16.91 -2.29
CA ARG A 118 12.92 15.87 -1.40
C ARG A 118 13.51 14.82 -2.32
N THR A 119 14.82 14.73 -2.31
CA THR A 119 15.51 13.75 -3.13
C THR A 119 15.09 12.38 -2.65
N LEU A 120 14.64 11.52 -3.57
CA LEU A 120 14.41 10.12 -3.23
C LEU A 120 15.69 9.54 -2.60
N SER A 121 15.53 8.55 -1.72
CA SER A 121 16.67 7.76 -1.24
C SER A 121 17.43 7.16 -2.43
N GLN A 122 18.70 6.80 -2.27
CA GLN A 122 19.49 6.18 -3.35
C GLN A 122 18.79 4.95 -3.95
N ARG A 123 18.08 4.16 -3.12
CA ARG A 123 17.25 3.05 -3.59
C ARG A 123 16.06 3.54 -4.42
N GLY A 124 15.34 4.57 -3.95
CA GLY A 124 14.23 5.18 -4.68
C GLY A 124 14.64 5.78 -6.03
N GLN A 125 15.82 6.42 -6.10
CA GLN A 125 16.38 6.94 -7.35
C GLN A 125 16.68 5.82 -8.35
N ARG A 126 17.35 4.74 -7.91
CA ARG A 126 17.65 3.56 -8.74
C ARG A 126 16.37 2.91 -9.27
N LEU A 127 15.35 2.77 -8.43
CA LEU A 127 14.06 2.21 -8.85
C LEU A 127 13.32 3.11 -9.84
N ASN A 128 13.38 4.43 -9.66
CA ASN A 128 12.77 5.37 -10.59
C ASN A 128 13.45 5.35 -11.97
N GLN A 129 14.78 5.26 -12.02
CA GLN A 129 15.54 5.11 -13.26
C GLN A 129 15.29 3.77 -13.97
N ALA A 130 14.97 2.73 -13.20
CA ALA A 130 14.70 1.40 -13.73
C ALA A 130 13.31 1.25 -14.36
N ARG A 131 12.40 2.23 -14.19
CA ARG A 131 11.06 2.23 -14.80
C ARG A 131 11.16 2.32 -16.32
N ARG A 132 11.09 1.18 -17.00
CA ARG A 132 11.02 1.10 -18.47
C ARG A 132 9.60 1.04 -19.04
N PHE A 133 8.60 0.75 -18.20
CA PHE A 133 7.19 0.80 -18.62
C PHE A 133 6.70 2.25 -18.57
N ARG A 134 6.74 2.91 -19.72
CA ARG A 134 5.98 4.14 -19.96
C ARG A 134 4.62 3.70 -20.50
N PRO A 135 3.49 3.97 -19.82
CA PRO A 135 2.19 3.71 -20.42
C PRO A 135 2.13 4.46 -21.75
N VAL A 136 1.92 3.74 -22.84
CA VAL A 136 1.70 4.35 -24.15
C VAL A 136 0.34 5.05 -24.04
N PRO A 137 0.27 6.39 -24.21
CA PRO A 137 -1.01 7.06 -24.21
C PRO A 137 -1.88 6.48 -25.32
N PRO A 138 -3.17 6.23 -25.07
CA PRO A 138 -4.06 5.65 -26.07
C PRO A 138 -4.05 6.53 -27.34
N ALA A 139 -3.91 5.89 -28.50
CA ALA A 139 -3.96 6.58 -29.78
C ALA A 139 -5.37 7.17 -29.98
N PRO A 140 -5.53 8.42 -30.48
CA PRO A 140 -6.80 9.12 -30.31
C PRO A 140 -8.02 8.68 -31.13
N THR A 141 -7.97 7.67 -32.03
CA THR A 141 -9.04 7.57 -33.07
C THR A 141 -9.43 6.18 -33.59
N ALA A 142 -8.93 5.07 -33.04
CA ALA A 142 -9.46 3.74 -33.32
C ALA A 142 -9.30 2.86 -32.07
N GLU A 143 -10.24 1.95 -31.80
CA GLU A 143 -10.00 0.89 -30.80
C GLU A 143 -8.71 0.16 -31.21
N PRO A 144 -7.62 0.26 -30.43
CA PRO A 144 -6.35 -0.33 -30.82
C PRO A 144 -6.49 -1.86 -30.82
N ILE A 145 -5.97 -2.54 -31.85
CA ILE A 145 -5.76 -3.98 -31.78
C ILE A 145 -4.50 -4.20 -30.93
N HIS A 146 -4.68 -4.80 -29.77
CA HIS A 146 -3.60 -5.05 -28.81
C HIS A 146 -2.91 -6.40 -29.09
N PHE A 147 -1.63 -6.36 -29.46
CA PHE A 147 -0.74 -7.54 -29.48
C PHE A 147 0.16 -7.59 -28.23
N ASP A 148 -0.26 -6.94 -27.15
CA ASP A 148 0.47 -6.91 -25.89
C ASP A 148 0.55 -8.33 -25.30
N PRO A 149 1.76 -8.88 -25.05
CA PRO A 149 1.88 -10.23 -24.53
C PRO A 149 1.31 -10.34 -23.12
N GLY A 150 0.60 -11.43 -22.86
CA GLY A 150 0.15 -11.77 -21.51
C GLY A 150 -1.07 -10.97 -21.02
N VAL A 151 -1.86 -10.40 -21.92
CA VAL A 151 -3.21 -9.93 -21.62
C VAL A 151 -4.18 -11.11 -21.63
N ALA A 152 -4.93 -11.30 -20.55
CA ALA A 152 -5.96 -12.34 -20.49
C ALA A 152 -7.19 -11.94 -21.31
N ALA A 153 -7.86 -12.92 -21.93
CA ALA A 153 -9.14 -12.72 -22.62
C ALA A 153 -10.26 -12.42 -21.62
N ALA A 154 -10.41 -11.14 -21.27
CA ALA A 154 -11.38 -10.70 -20.26
C ALA A 154 -12.84 -10.99 -20.68
N ASP A 155 -13.12 -11.01 -21.98
CA ASP A 155 -14.39 -11.40 -22.58
C ASP A 155 -14.73 -12.88 -22.37
N ALA A 156 -13.71 -13.74 -22.25
CA ALA A 156 -13.86 -15.15 -21.93
C ALA A 156 -14.03 -15.43 -20.42
N PHE A 157 -13.82 -14.43 -19.56
CA PHE A 157 -13.94 -14.63 -18.11
C PHE A 157 -15.40 -14.88 -17.69
N PRO A 158 -15.71 -15.93 -16.91
CA PRO A 158 -17.08 -16.31 -16.60
C PRO A 158 -17.71 -15.45 -15.48
N PHE A 159 -17.96 -14.16 -15.77
CA PHE A 159 -18.48 -13.17 -14.80
C PHE A 159 -19.77 -13.61 -14.10
N ALA A 160 -20.68 -14.28 -14.81
CA ALA A 160 -21.92 -14.80 -14.21
C ALA A 160 -21.65 -15.85 -13.12
N THR A 161 -20.71 -16.76 -13.38
CA THR A 161 -20.27 -17.76 -12.38
C THR A 161 -19.56 -17.08 -11.22
N TRP A 162 -18.66 -16.14 -11.50
CA TRP A 162 -17.94 -15.38 -10.48
C TRP A 162 -18.90 -14.63 -9.54
N ALA A 163 -19.88 -13.89 -10.08
CA ALA A 163 -20.88 -13.18 -9.29
C ALA A 163 -21.75 -14.11 -8.42
N ARG A 164 -22.05 -15.32 -8.92
CA ARG A 164 -22.75 -16.35 -8.13
C ARG A 164 -21.90 -16.84 -6.96
N LEU A 165 -20.60 -17.10 -7.20
CA LEU A 165 -19.67 -17.53 -6.15
C LEU A 165 -19.45 -16.45 -5.10
N GLN A 166 -19.31 -15.19 -5.50
CA GLN A 166 -19.21 -14.05 -4.57
C GLN A 166 -20.45 -13.94 -3.68
N ARG A 167 -21.66 -13.98 -4.26
CA ARG A 167 -22.91 -13.93 -3.47
C ARG A 167 -23.02 -15.08 -2.48
N ARG A 168 -22.63 -16.29 -2.90
CA ARG A 168 -22.58 -17.45 -2.01
C ARG A 168 -21.59 -17.21 -0.86
N PHE A 169 -20.36 -16.80 -1.18
CA PHE A 169 -19.33 -16.52 -0.17
C PHE A 169 -19.81 -15.47 0.84
N CYS A 170 -20.38 -14.36 0.38
CA CYS A 170 -20.92 -13.31 1.25
C CYS A 170 -22.03 -13.81 2.18
N ARG A 171 -22.93 -14.68 1.69
CA ARG A 171 -23.98 -15.28 2.53
C ARG A 171 -23.38 -16.24 3.56
N ASP A 172 -22.40 -17.03 3.15
CA ASP A 172 -21.80 -18.06 4.00
C ASP A 172 -20.94 -17.41 5.13
N ILE A 173 -20.34 -16.24 4.90
CA ILE A 173 -19.58 -15.48 5.92
C ILE A 173 -20.40 -14.46 6.73
N ALA A 174 -21.65 -14.17 6.32
CA ALA A 174 -22.47 -13.12 6.95
C ALA A 174 -22.74 -13.35 8.45
N GLY A 175 -22.52 -14.57 8.95
CA GLY A 175 -22.63 -14.92 10.38
C GLY A 175 -21.32 -14.96 11.17
N GLY A 176 -20.18 -14.59 10.58
CA GLY A 176 -18.87 -14.76 11.24
C GLY A 176 -17.71 -14.16 10.46
N LEU A 177 -17.78 -12.87 10.14
CA LEU A 177 -16.60 -12.14 9.68
C LEU A 177 -15.54 -12.18 10.79
N PRO A 178 -14.27 -12.47 10.47
CA PRO A 178 -13.22 -12.47 11.48
C PRO A 178 -13.12 -11.07 12.11
N GLU A 179 -13.24 -11.01 13.44
CA GLU A 179 -13.14 -9.77 14.23
C GLU A 179 -11.71 -9.22 14.27
N SER A 180 -10.74 -10.00 13.80
CA SER A 180 -9.31 -9.68 13.74
C SER A 180 -8.75 -9.81 12.34
N TYR A 181 -7.58 -9.21 12.12
CA TYR A 181 -6.82 -9.41 10.89
C TYR A 181 -6.52 -10.89 10.68
N LEU A 182 -6.61 -11.33 9.42
CA LEU A 182 -6.21 -12.67 9.00
C LEU A 182 -4.69 -12.87 9.11
N ALA A 183 -4.25 -14.13 9.02
CA ALA A 183 -2.84 -14.48 8.95
C ALA A 183 -2.12 -13.69 7.83
N PRO A 184 -0.89 -13.18 8.06
CA PRO A 184 -0.16 -12.40 7.06
C PRO A 184 0.08 -13.13 5.74
N ALA A 185 0.14 -14.47 5.77
CA ALA A 185 0.30 -15.32 4.60
C ALA A 185 -0.97 -15.42 3.73
N GLY A 186 -2.11 -14.90 4.19
CA GLY A 186 -3.38 -14.90 3.47
C GLY A 186 -4.44 -15.85 4.05
N TYR A 187 -5.60 -15.88 3.40
CA TYR A 187 -6.77 -16.63 3.85
C TYR A 187 -6.53 -18.15 3.74
N GLN A 188 -6.62 -18.87 4.87
CA GLN A 188 -6.28 -20.30 4.95
C GLN A 188 -7.01 -21.18 3.92
N PRO A 189 -8.34 -21.13 3.76
CA PRO A 189 -9.04 -21.96 2.76
C PRO A 189 -8.60 -21.70 1.31
N LEU A 190 -8.15 -20.48 1.00
CA LEU A 190 -7.58 -20.18 -0.31
C LEU A 190 -6.24 -20.89 -0.49
N ARG A 191 -5.38 -20.89 0.53
CA ARG A 191 -4.09 -21.59 0.50
C ARG A 191 -4.25 -23.10 0.34
N GLU A 192 -5.18 -23.71 1.07
CA GLU A 192 -5.52 -25.13 0.94
C GLU A 192 -6.02 -25.47 -0.48
N SER A 193 -6.87 -24.61 -1.04
CA SER A 193 -7.36 -24.77 -2.42
C SER A 193 -6.23 -24.66 -3.44
N ILE A 194 -5.28 -23.73 -3.23
CA ILE A 194 -4.09 -23.58 -4.08
C ILE A 194 -3.19 -24.81 -3.98
N ALA A 195 -2.89 -25.31 -2.78
CA ALA A 195 -2.08 -26.52 -2.60
C ALA A 195 -2.68 -27.71 -3.36
N THR A 196 -3.99 -27.92 -3.23
CA THR A 196 -4.72 -28.98 -3.96
C THR A 196 -4.62 -28.79 -5.48
N PHE A 197 -4.80 -27.54 -5.94
CA PHE A 197 -4.70 -27.20 -7.36
C PHE A 197 -3.28 -27.44 -7.92
N LEU A 198 -2.24 -27.05 -7.18
CA LEU A 198 -0.84 -27.20 -7.59
C LEU A 198 -0.40 -28.65 -7.65
N LYS A 199 -0.86 -29.49 -6.72
CA LYS A 199 -0.61 -30.94 -6.76
C LYS A 199 -1.15 -31.57 -8.04
N ALA A 200 -2.38 -31.22 -8.41
CA ALA A 200 -3.03 -31.76 -9.61
C ALA A 200 -2.48 -31.19 -10.92
N SER A 201 -2.18 -29.89 -10.97
CA SER A 201 -1.79 -29.21 -12.21
C SER A 201 -0.29 -29.23 -12.47
N ARG A 202 0.54 -29.19 -11.42
CA ARG A 202 1.99 -28.94 -11.52
C ARG A 202 2.89 -29.98 -10.84
N ALA A 203 2.30 -31.02 -10.25
CA ALA A 203 3.00 -32.03 -9.46
C ALA A 203 3.81 -31.43 -8.29
N ILE A 204 3.31 -30.34 -7.72
CA ILE A 204 3.87 -29.68 -6.53
C ILE A 204 3.19 -30.26 -5.29
N ASP A 205 3.97 -30.92 -4.44
CA ASP A 205 3.48 -31.44 -3.15
C ASP A 205 3.86 -30.46 -2.03
N CYS A 206 2.95 -29.56 -1.69
CA CYS A 206 3.15 -28.56 -0.65
C CYS A 206 1.97 -28.49 0.32
N ALA A 207 2.23 -28.09 1.55
CA ALA A 207 1.23 -27.77 2.56
C ALA A 207 0.72 -26.33 2.40
N ALA A 208 -0.45 -26.02 2.96
CA ALA A 208 -1.04 -24.68 2.89
C ALA A 208 -0.17 -23.63 3.62
N GLU A 209 0.57 -24.07 4.63
CA GLU A 209 1.48 -23.28 5.47
C GLU A 209 2.66 -22.74 4.66
N GLN A 210 3.08 -23.47 3.62
CA GLN A 210 4.14 -23.08 2.69
C GLN A 210 3.67 -22.06 1.65
N ILE A 211 2.37 -21.73 1.60
CA ILE A 211 1.82 -20.79 0.62
C ILE A 211 1.68 -19.40 1.23
N ILE A 212 2.18 -18.40 0.54
CA ILE A 212 1.98 -16.98 0.85
C ILE A 212 1.24 -16.33 -0.32
N ILE A 213 0.06 -15.77 -0.04
CA ILE A 213 -0.74 -15.03 -1.02
C ILE A 213 -0.09 -13.67 -1.29
N THR A 214 -0.04 -13.28 -2.56
CA THR A 214 0.59 -12.03 -3.02
C THR A 214 -0.31 -11.28 -4.00
N ASN A 215 -0.06 -9.99 -4.17
CA ASN A 215 -0.73 -9.10 -5.12
C ASN A 215 -0.17 -9.28 -6.55
N GLY A 216 -0.17 -10.53 -7.02
CA GLY A 216 0.44 -10.97 -8.27
C GLY A 216 1.91 -11.39 -8.13
N SER A 217 2.43 -12.09 -9.15
CA SER A 217 3.79 -12.67 -9.14
C SER A 217 4.88 -11.62 -8.90
N GLN A 218 4.70 -10.38 -9.37
CA GLN A 218 5.68 -9.32 -9.14
C GLN A 218 5.95 -9.05 -7.65
N GLN A 219 4.95 -9.14 -6.78
CA GLN A 219 5.18 -9.00 -5.34
C GLN A 219 5.93 -10.22 -4.79
N ALA A 220 5.61 -11.43 -5.25
CA ALA A 220 6.33 -12.64 -4.86
C ALA A 220 7.82 -12.56 -5.25
N LEU A 221 8.13 -12.17 -6.49
CA LEU A 221 9.52 -11.95 -6.94
C LEU A 221 10.25 -10.93 -6.07
N TYR A 222 9.57 -9.85 -5.71
CA TYR A 222 10.12 -8.81 -4.83
C TYR A 222 10.40 -9.34 -3.42
N LEU A 223 9.46 -10.07 -2.82
CA LEU A 223 9.65 -10.67 -1.50
C LEU A 223 10.80 -11.69 -1.51
N ALA A 224 10.85 -12.56 -2.52
CA ALA A 224 11.94 -13.51 -2.71
C ALA A 224 13.28 -12.79 -2.81
N ALA A 225 13.39 -11.78 -3.69
CA ALA A 225 14.62 -10.99 -3.81
C ALA A 225 14.99 -10.24 -2.52
N GLN A 226 14.03 -9.83 -1.69
CA GLN A 226 14.31 -9.11 -0.44
C GLN A 226 14.80 -10.03 0.67
N VAL A 227 14.33 -11.27 0.70
CA VAL A 227 14.69 -12.25 1.74
C VAL A 227 15.99 -12.97 1.38
N LEU A 228 16.25 -13.17 0.08
CA LEU A 228 17.37 -14.00 -0.40
C LEU A 228 18.62 -13.22 -0.81
N LEU A 229 18.58 -11.88 -0.86
CA LEU A 229 19.71 -11.05 -1.31
C LEU A 229 20.02 -9.93 -0.32
N ASP A 230 21.29 -9.82 0.05
CA ASP A 230 21.85 -8.62 0.65
C ASP A 230 22.28 -7.60 -0.43
N PRO A 231 22.47 -6.32 -0.06
CA PRO A 231 22.99 -5.32 -0.97
C PRO A 231 24.36 -5.72 -1.55
N GLY A 232 24.44 -5.85 -2.87
CA GLY A 232 25.66 -6.22 -3.60
C GLY A 232 25.75 -7.70 -3.99
N ASP A 233 24.87 -8.56 -3.47
CA ASP A 233 24.83 -9.99 -3.81
C ASP A 233 24.53 -10.21 -5.29
N GLU A 234 25.09 -11.29 -5.84
CA GLU A 234 24.93 -11.67 -7.24
C GLU A 234 23.68 -12.54 -7.41
N ALA A 235 22.80 -12.14 -8.34
CA ALA A 235 21.61 -12.90 -8.71
C ALA A 235 21.63 -13.21 -10.22
N LEU A 236 21.46 -14.49 -10.55
CA LEU A 236 21.42 -14.98 -11.93
C LEU A 236 20.03 -14.74 -12.53
N VAL A 237 19.99 -14.23 -13.76
CA VAL A 237 18.76 -14.06 -14.54
C VAL A 237 18.96 -14.52 -15.97
N GLU A 238 17.87 -14.93 -16.61
CA GLU A 238 17.85 -15.27 -18.04
C GLU A 238 18.14 -14.05 -18.91
N GLU A 239 18.87 -14.22 -20.00
CA GLU A 239 19.16 -13.20 -21.00
C GLU A 239 18.90 -13.74 -22.42
N PRO A 240 17.90 -13.21 -23.15
CA PRO A 240 16.90 -12.24 -22.68
C PRO A 240 15.96 -12.84 -21.62
N GLY A 241 15.40 -12.01 -20.73
CA GLY A 241 14.57 -12.48 -19.62
C GLY A 241 13.48 -11.51 -19.18
N TYR A 242 12.68 -11.92 -18.19
CA TYR A 242 11.60 -11.11 -17.66
C TYR A 242 12.11 -9.91 -16.85
N ASN A 243 11.77 -8.70 -17.30
CA ASN A 243 12.16 -7.45 -16.64
C ASN A 243 11.70 -7.39 -15.16
N GLY A 244 10.59 -8.02 -14.81
CA GLY A 244 10.07 -8.03 -13.43
C GLY A 244 11.06 -8.62 -12.41
N ALA A 245 11.78 -9.68 -12.78
CA ALA A 245 12.83 -10.26 -11.94
C ALA A 245 14.00 -9.28 -11.74
N THR A 246 14.48 -8.66 -12.82
CA THR A 246 15.56 -7.65 -12.74
C THR A 246 15.17 -6.44 -11.88
N MET A 247 13.88 -6.04 -11.90
CA MET A 247 13.37 -4.96 -11.04
C MET A 247 13.38 -5.36 -9.56
N ALA A 248 12.98 -6.60 -9.25
CA ALA A 248 13.01 -7.12 -7.89
C ALA A 248 14.45 -7.12 -7.31
N ILE A 249 15.41 -7.64 -8.07
CA ILE A 249 16.84 -7.67 -7.69
C ILE A 249 17.38 -6.26 -7.45
N ARG A 250 17.10 -5.30 -8.36
CA ARG A 250 17.53 -3.90 -8.22
C ARG A 250 16.95 -3.24 -6.97
N ALA A 251 15.70 -3.56 -6.62
CA ALA A 251 15.07 -3.02 -5.42
C ALA A 251 15.74 -3.51 -4.14
N SER A 252 16.20 -4.76 -4.13
CA SER A 252 17.03 -5.32 -3.06
C SER A 252 18.48 -4.84 -3.09
N SER A 253 18.88 -4.04 -4.10
CA SER A 253 20.27 -3.62 -4.33
C SER A 253 21.22 -4.76 -4.69
N GLY A 254 20.70 -5.87 -5.21
CA GLY A 254 21.51 -6.95 -5.77
C GLY A 254 22.11 -6.58 -7.13
N ARG A 255 23.16 -7.31 -7.52
CA ARG A 255 23.81 -7.26 -8.82
C ARG A 255 23.18 -8.31 -9.74
N ILE A 256 22.72 -7.86 -10.90
CA ILE A 256 22.12 -8.73 -11.91
C ILE A 256 23.24 -9.35 -12.76
N ILE A 257 23.28 -10.67 -12.83
CA ILE A 257 24.21 -11.43 -13.66
C ILE A 257 23.41 -12.14 -14.75
N PRO A 258 23.47 -11.66 -16.01
CA PRO A 258 22.75 -12.29 -17.11
C PRO A 258 23.46 -13.57 -17.59
N LEU A 259 22.68 -14.65 -17.68
CA LEU A 259 23.09 -15.90 -18.32
C LEU A 259 22.30 -16.10 -19.63
N PRO A 260 22.97 -16.43 -20.74
CA PRO A 260 22.28 -16.65 -22.01
C PRO A 260 21.26 -17.79 -21.89
N VAL A 261 20.19 -17.68 -22.66
CA VAL A 261 19.22 -18.75 -22.89
C VAL A 261 19.57 -19.46 -24.20
N ASP A 262 19.77 -20.77 -24.14
CA ASP A 262 19.91 -21.64 -25.30
C ASP A 262 18.63 -22.45 -25.53
N ASP A 263 18.67 -23.41 -26.47
CA ASP A 263 17.52 -24.25 -26.83
C ASP A 263 17.01 -25.14 -25.68
N GLU A 264 17.73 -25.24 -24.56
CA GLU A 264 17.32 -25.96 -23.36
C GLU A 264 16.95 -25.04 -22.18
N GLY A 265 17.08 -23.71 -22.31
CA GLY A 265 16.81 -22.73 -21.25
C GLY A 265 18.06 -21.97 -20.79
N MET A 266 18.04 -21.44 -19.56
CA MET A 266 19.19 -20.71 -18.97
C MET A 266 20.45 -21.59 -18.93
N SER A 267 21.57 -21.18 -19.53
CA SER A 267 22.84 -21.93 -19.50
C SER A 267 23.55 -21.83 -18.14
N ILE A 268 23.02 -22.53 -17.13
CA ILE A 268 23.44 -22.45 -15.71
C ILE A 268 24.90 -22.82 -15.48
N GLN A 269 25.51 -23.61 -16.37
CA GLN A 269 26.92 -24.01 -16.29
C GLN A 269 27.88 -22.80 -16.37
N LEU A 270 27.41 -21.70 -16.95
CA LEU A 270 28.17 -20.46 -17.04
C LEU A 270 28.14 -19.65 -15.73
N ALA A 271 27.35 -20.05 -14.73
CA ALA A 271 27.22 -19.36 -13.45
C ALA A 271 28.56 -19.27 -12.71
N GLY A 272 29.23 -20.40 -12.50
CA GLY A 272 30.50 -20.45 -11.74
C GLY A 272 31.57 -19.51 -12.29
N PRO A 273 31.90 -19.57 -13.60
CA PRO A 273 32.87 -18.65 -14.20
C PRO A 273 32.45 -17.18 -14.22
N LYS A 274 31.15 -16.87 -14.34
CA LYS A 274 30.66 -15.48 -14.46
C LYS A 274 30.37 -14.80 -13.12
N ALA A 275 29.89 -15.56 -12.15
CA ALA A 275 29.41 -15.08 -10.85
C ALA A 275 29.57 -16.18 -9.79
N PRO A 276 30.82 -16.44 -9.35
CA PRO A 276 31.11 -17.47 -8.36
C PRO A 276 30.47 -17.19 -6.99
N GLY A 277 30.02 -15.96 -6.73
CA GLY A 277 29.32 -15.57 -5.51
C GLY A 277 27.79 -15.66 -5.62
N ALA A 278 27.23 -15.99 -6.78
CA ALA A 278 25.78 -16.04 -6.96
C ALA A 278 25.15 -17.21 -6.21
N ARG A 279 24.11 -16.91 -5.44
CA ARG A 279 23.33 -17.90 -4.67
C ARG A 279 21.84 -17.84 -4.95
N VAL A 280 21.40 -17.06 -5.93
CA VAL A 280 19.98 -16.99 -6.32
C VAL A 280 19.86 -16.95 -7.84
N ALA A 281 19.00 -17.80 -8.41
CA ALA A 281 18.65 -17.78 -9.82
C ALA A 281 17.16 -17.57 -10.03
N PHE A 282 16.79 -16.67 -10.94
CA PHE A 282 15.41 -16.44 -11.37
C PHE A 282 15.21 -17.05 -12.76
N VAL A 283 14.25 -17.97 -12.89
CA VAL A 283 14.03 -18.77 -14.11
C VAL A 283 12.55 -18.88 -14.48
N THR A 284 12.27 -19.09 -15.77
CA THR A 284 10.92 -19.33 -16.31
C THR A 284 10.84 -20.68 -17.04
N PRO A 285 10.95 -21.82 -16.33
CA PRO A 285 11.29 -23.12 -16.92
C PRO A 285 10.17 -23.76 -17.75
N SER A 286 8.90 -23.46 -17.44
CA SER A 286 7.75 -24.00 -18.17
C SER A 286 7.64 -23.41 -19.57
N HIS A 287 7.87 -22.11 -19.68
CA HIS A 287 7.73 -21.34 -20.91
C HIS A 287 8.55 -20.05 -20.79
N GLN A 288 9.76 -20.06 -21.36
CA GLN A 288 10.74 -19.00 -21.13
C GLN A 288 10.20 -17.66 -21.65
N PHE A 289 10.29 -16.60 -20.84
CA PHE A 289 9.93 -15.27 -21.31
C PHE A 289 11.17 -14.46 -21.74
N PRO A 290 11.28 -13.97 -22.99
CA PRO A 290 10.24 -13.90 -24.02
C PRO A 290 10.36 -14.96 -25.14
N LEU A 291 11.36 -15.86 -25.12
CA LEU A 291 11.68 -16.70 -26.27
C LEU A 291 10.75 -17.91 -26.45
N GLY A 292 9.96 -18.24 -25.43
CA GLY A 292 9.01 -19.37 -25.44
C GLY A 292 9.66 -20.74 -25.30
N ILE A 293 10.95 -20.81 -24.96
CA ILE A 293 11.67 -22.07 -24.79
C ILE A 293 11.14 -22.83 -23.56
N THR A 294 10.78 -24.10 -23.71
CA THR A 294 10.52 -24.97 -22.56
C THR A 294 11.84 -25.56 -22.07
N MET A 295 12.19 -25.33 -20.81
CA MET A 295 13.42 -25.85 -20.23
C MET A 295 13.41 -27.38 -20.18
N SER A 296 14.45 -28.00 -20.74
CA SER A 296 14.56 -29.47 -20.83
C SER A 296 14.69 -30.11 -19.45
N LEU A 297 14.30 -31.39 -19.30
CA LEU A 297 14.51 -32.11 -18.03
C LEU A 297 15.97 -32.11 -17.61
N ARG A 298 16.89 -32.27 -18.59
CA ARG A 298 18.32 -32.18 -18.34
C ARG A 298 18.69 -30.83 -17.72
N ARG A 299 18.25 -29.72 -18.32
CA ARG A 299 18.58 -28.38 -17.80
C ARG A 299 17.96 -28.11 -16.42
N ARG A 300 16.76 -28.64 -16.17
CA ARG A 300 16.10 -28.59 -14.85
C ARG A 300 16.92 -29.31 -13.77
N LEU A 301 17.48 -30.49 -14.08
CA LEU A 301 18.36 -31.20 -13.17
C LEU A 301 19.69 -30.46 -12.96
N GLU A 302 20.26 -29.90 -14.02
CA GLU A 302 21.50 -29.11 -13.95
C GLU A 302 21.36 -27.89 -13.02
N ILE A 303 20.22 -27.17 -13.07
CA ILE A 303 20.00 -26.02 -12.19
C ILE A 303 19.72 -26.44 -10.73
N LEU A 304 19.02 -27.55 -10.50
CA LEU A 304 18.84 -28.11 -9.15
C LEU A 304 20.17 -28.52 -8.54
N THR A 305 21.03 -29.20 -9.32
CA THR A 305 22.38 -29.54 -8.90
C THR A 305 23.22 -28.31 -8.60
N TRP A 306 23.12 -27.25 -9.42
CA TRP A 306 23.78 -25.97 -9.12
C TRP A 306 23.34 -25.41 -7.76
N ALA A 307 22.03 -25.34 -7.51
CA ALA A 307 21.50 -24.82 -6.25
C ALA A 307 21.97 -25.62 -5.04
N GLU A 308 22.05 -26.95 -5.15
CA GLU A 308 22.61 -27.79 -4.09
C GLU A 308 24.10 -27.51 -3.86
N GLN A 309 24.90 -27.46 -4.93
CA GLN A 309 26.35 -27.27 -4.84
C GLN A 309 26.76 -25.89 -4.31
N THR A 310 25.95 -24.86 -4.57
CA THR A 310 26.25 -23.49 -4.16
C THR A 310 25.50 -23.06 -2.90
N ASP A 311 24.75 -23.95 -2.25
CA ASP A 311 23.80 -23.59 -1.19
C ASP A 311 22.90 -22.42 -1.65
N GLY A 312 22.43 -22.51 -2.90
CA GLY A 312 21.69 -21.49 -3.61
C GLY A 312 20.19 -21.76 -3.63
N TRP A 313 19.47 -20.73 -4.06
CA TRP A 313 18.02 -20.70 -4.20
C TRP A 313 17.63 -20.52 -5.67
N ILE A 314 16.52 -21.14 -6.04
CA ILE A 314 15.90 -20.96 -7.35
C ILE A 314 14.54 -20.33 -7.14
N VAL A 315 14.27 -19.23 -7.86
CA VAL A 315 12.94 -18.62 -7.94
C VAL A 315 12.36 -19.00 -9.30
N GLU A 316 11.44 -19.95 -9.29
CA GLU A 316 10.69 -20.40 -10.47
C GLU A 316 9.49 -19.46 -10.68
N ASP A 317 9.55 -18.60 -11.70
CA ASP A 317 8.41 -17.75 -12.10
C ASP A 317 7.55 -18.49 -13.13
N ASP A 318 6.35 -18.87 -12.71
CA ASP A 318 5.41 -19.57 -13.55
C ASP A 318 4.15 -18.75 -13.84
N TYR A 319 4.16 -18.11 -15.01
CA TYR A 319 3.15 -17.14 -15.38
C TYR A 319 2.03 -17.72 -16.25
N ASP A 320 2.29 -18.71 -17.09
CA ASP A 320 1.33 -19.20 -18.08
C ASP A 320 1.34 -20.72 -18.35
N SER A 321 1.95 -21.56 -17.49
CA SER A 321 2.05 -23.01 -17.74
C SER A 321 0.71 -23.72 -17.95
N LEU A 322 -0.39 -23.12 -17.50
CA LEU A 322 -1.75 -23.66 -17.64
C LEU A 322 -2.25 -23.59 -19.09
N TYR A 323 -1.63 -22.76 -19.93
CA TYR A 323 -1.92 -22.65 -21.35
C TYR A 323 -0.95 -23.50 -22.15
N ARG A 324 -1.26 -24.79 -22.23
CA ARG A 324 -0.52 -25.73 -23.07
C ARG A 324 -1.46 -26.34 -24.10
N TYR A 325 -1.24 -26.01 -25.36
CA TYR A 325 -2.09 -26.47 -26.47
C TYR A 325 -1.68 -27.85 -27.01
N GLU A 326 -0.44 -28.26 -26.77
CA GLU A 326 0.10 -29.54 -27.23
C GLU A 326 0.88 -30.28 -26.13
N GLY A 327 0.65 -31.59 -26.04
CA GLY A 327 1.32 -32.47 -25.07
C GLY A 327 0.71 -32.41 -23.66
N GLN A 328 1.30 -33.19 -22.75
CA GLN A 328 0.86 -33.26 -21.35
C GLN A 328 1.40 -32.05 -20.56
N PRO A 329 0.70 -31.64 -19.48
CA PRO A 329 1.24 -30.66 -18.54
C PRO A 329 2.62 -31.09 -18.02
N LEU A 330 3.56 -30.15 -18.00
CA LEU A 330 4.89 -30.40 -17.46
C LEU A 330 4.89 -30.11 -15.96
N ALA A 331 5.57 -30.98 -15.21
CA ALA A 331 5.85 -30.74 -13.80
C ALA A 331 6.60 -29.40 -13.63
N ALA A 332 6.33 -28.69 -12.54
CA ALA A 332 7.15 -27.56 -12.12
C ALA A 332 8.59 -28.02 -11.82
N LEU A 333 9.55 -27.09 -11.91
CA LEU A 333 10.91 -27.33 -11.43
C LEU A 333 10.90 -27.65 -9.94
N GLN A 334 10.07 -26.96 -9.16
CA GLN A 334 9.85 -27.26 -7.74
C GLN A 334 9.35 -28.68 -7.50
N GLY A 335 8.52 -29.23 -8.39
CA GLY A 335 8.03 -30.61 -8.27
C GLY A 335 9.12 -31.69 -8.44
N LEU A 336 10.30 -31.31 -8.96
CA LEU A 336 11.47 -32.19 -9.10
C LEU A 336 12.49 -31.98 -7.96
N ASP A 337 12.29 -30.97 -7.12
CA ASP A 337 13.24 -30.56 -6.10
C ASP A 337 13.11 -31.41 -4.82
N THR A 338 14.15 -32.19 -4.52
CA THR A 338 14.23 -33.01 -3.30
C THR A 338 14.96 -32.32 -2.15
N ASN A 339 15.59 -31.16 -2.41
CA ASN A 339 16.46 -30.46 -1.47
C ASN A 339 15.85 -29.14 -0.96
N GLN A 340 14.59 -28.87 -1.31
CA GLN A 340 13.83 -27.69 -0.88
C GLN A 340 14.56 -26.38 -1.16
N ARG A 341 15.10 -26.23 -2.38
CA ARG A 341 15.82 -25.04 -2.89
C ARG A 341 15.01 -24.20 -3.87
N VAL A 342 13.83 -24.64 -4.28
CA VAL A 342 12.98 -23.91 -5.24
C VAL A 342 11.82 -23.21 -4.55
N LEU A 343 11.77 -21.88 -4.70
CA LEU A 343 10.58 -21.08 -4.42
C LEU A 343 9.75 -21.00 -5.69
N TYR A 344 8.54 -21.55 -5.65
CA TYR A 344 7.62 -21.54 -6.80
C TYR A 344 6.72 -20.31 -6.74
N VAL A 345 6.74 -19.48 -7.79
CA VAL A 345 5.92 -18.28 -7.92
C VAL A 345 4.84 -18.53 -8.96
N GLY A 346 3.58 -18.44 -8.53
CA GLY A 346 2.42 -18.60 -9.42
C GLY A 346 1.56 -17.35 -9.50
N THR A 347 0.74 -17.26 -10.56
CA THR A 347 -0.24 -16.18 -10.71
C THR A 347 -1.57 -16.65 -11.27
N PHE A 348 -2.65 -15.98 -10.87
CA PHE A 348 -3.96 -16.12 -11.49
C PHE A 348 -4.24 -15.05 -12.55
N SER A 349 -3.31 -14.12 -12.78
CA SER A 349 -3.54 -12.97 -13.67
C SER A 349 -3.81 -13.37 -15.12
N LYS A 350 -3.33 -14.54 -15.56
CA LYS A 350 -3.52 -15.03 -16.93
C LYS A 350 -4.77 -15.89 -17.09
N VAL A 351 -5.22 -16.58 -16.04
CA VAL A 351 -6.41 -17.46 -16.06
C VAL A 351 -7.68 -16.80 -15.55
N MET A 352 -7.56 -15.67 -14.85
CA MET A 352 -8.66 -14.81 -14.46
C MET A 352 -8.59 -13.52 -15.28
N PHE A 353 -8.16 -12.43 -14.66
CA PHE A 353 -7.88 -11.18 -15.33
C PHE A 353 -6.84 -10.39 -14.51
N PRO A 354 -5.96 -9.61 -15.16
CA PRO A 354 -4.82 -8.95 -14.49
C PRO A 354 -5.25 -7.92 -13.44
N GLY A 355 -6.45 -7.34 -13.57
CA GLY A 355 -7.00 -6.37 -12.63
C GLY A 355 -7.25 -6.92 -11.22
N LEU A 356 -7.41 -8.25 -11.05
CA LEU A 356 -7.58 -8.86 -9.74
C LEU A 356 -6.28 -8.88 -8.92
N ARG A 357 -5.12 -8.89 -9.60
CA ARG A 357 -3.78 -8.89 -8.99
C ARG A 357 -3.64 -9.98 -7.92
N LEU A 358 -3.95 -11.23 -8.27
CA LEU A 358 -3.80 -12.37 -7.36
C LEU A 358 -2.65 -13.27 -7.79
N GLY A 359 -1.73 -13.54 -6.87
CA GLY A 359 -0.61 -14.45 -7.03
C GLY A 359 -0.28 -15.14 -5.72
N TYR A 360 0.73 -15.99 -5.75
CA TYR A 360 1.20 -16.71 -4.58
C TYR A 360 2.65 -17.16 -4.76
N ILE A 361 3.32 -17.42 -3.65
CA ILE A 361 4.63 -18.08 -3.62
C ILE A 361 4.55 -19.30 -2.70
N VAL A 362 5.10 -20.41 -3.15
CA VAL A 362 5.35 -21.60 -2.33
C VAL A 362 6.78 -21.51 -1.85
N VAL A 363 6.96 -21.53 -0.53
CA VAL A 363 8.27 -21.49 0.12
C VAL A 363 8.64 -22.88 0.67
N PRO A 364 9.94 -23.20 0.78
CA PRO A 364 10.46 -24.41 1.42
C PRO A 364 9.80 -24.76 2.75
#